data_AF-A0A7S1RT31-F1
#
_entry.id   AF-A0A7S1RT31-F1
#
_cell.length_a   1.000
_cell.length_b   1.000
_cell.length_c   1.000
_cell.angle_alpha   90.00
_cell.angle_beta   90.00
_cell.angle_gamma   90.00
#
_symmetry.space_group_name_H-M   'P 1'
#
loop_
_entity.id
_entity.type
_entity.pdbx_description
1 polymer ?
#
loop_
_entity_poly.entity_id
_entity_poly.type
_entity_poly.pdbx_seq_one_letter_code
_entity_poly.pdbx_strand_id
1 'polypeptide(L)'
;LAVTQLVEVSRGGRPKLQEEVARILERLADEEGGYKAKLGESSAVPLLVEFLSVDGPCCAHAAGALAELAMHSPVNRSTIATAGAIPKLLELLQRADMPMMPGTPEAAAVRALLHLSRNSAQNKASIVEADGIPLLVRHLEQGTPETGFEVVELLGSLASNHPEHEESIVQALTASDLGGIELNTIEEPVTLHIYDVSGDARVQLVNDIFRPVGSGAFHAGVEIYGQEWSFGA
;
A
#
# COMPACT_ATOMS: atom_id res chain seq x y z
N LEU A 1 -22.40 -12.57 18.23
CA LEU A 1 -23.58 -11.92 18.83
C LEU A 1 -23.45 -10.39 18.86
N ALA A 2 -22.41 -9.83 19.49
CA ALA A 2 -22.27 -8.36 19.59
C ALA A 2 -22.08 -7.65 18.23
N VAL A 3 -21.24 -8.19 17.34
CA VAL A 3 -21.01 -7.60 15.99
C VAL A 3 -22.31 -7.55 15.17
N THR A 4 -23.10 -8.64 15.18
CA THR A 4 -24.39 -8.69 14.47
C THR A 4 -25.38 -7.65 14.98
N GLN A 5 -25.45 -7.44 16.31
CA GLN A 5 -26.32 -6.41 16.89
C GLN A 5 -25.86 -4.98 16.55
N LEU A 6 -24.55 -4.73 16.56
CA LEU A 6 -23.99 -3.45 16.12
C LEU A 6 -24.31 -3.17 14.65
N VAL A 7 -24.22 -4.19 13.80
CA VAL A 7 -24.57 -4.08 12.38
C VAL A 7 -26.04 -3.69 12.21
N GLU A 8 -26.96 -4.42 12.86
CA GLU A 8 -28.41 -4.15 12.75
C GLU A 8 -28.81 -2.76 13.26
N VAL A 9 -28.23 -2.29 14.38
CA VAL A 9 -28.56 -0.98 14.96
C VAL A 9 -28.01 0.19 14.13
N SER A 10 -26.99 -0.06 13.31
CA SER A 10 -26.33 0.97 12.51
C SER A 10 -26.97 1.21 11.14
N ARG A 11 -27.68 0.22 10.56
CA ARG A 11 -28.40 0.39 9.29
C ARG A 11 -29.52 1.41 9.44
N GLY A 12 -29.44 2.51 8.68
CA GLY A 12 -30.38 3.63 8.79
C GLY A 12 -30.24 4.45 10.08
N GLY A 13 -29.17 4.24 10.84
CA GLY A 13 -28.81 5.03 12.01
C GLY A 13 -28.39 6.46 11.64
N ARG A 14 -28.24 7.33 12.65
CA ARG A 14 -27.73 8.69 12.44
C ARG A 14 -26.25 8.65 12.05
N PRO A 15 -25.72 9.62 11.29
CA PRO A 15 -24.32 9.62 10.84
C PRO A 15 -23.29 9.40 11.96
N LYS A 16 -23.49 10.02 13.13
CA LYS A 16 -22.62 9.84 14.30
C LYS A 16 -22.56 8.40 14.83
N LEU A 17 -23.68 7.66 14.73
CA LEU A 17 -23.73 6.26 15.14
C LEU A 17 -22.99 5.38 14.12
N GLN A 18 -23.14 5.67 12.83
CA GLN A 18 -22.44 4.95 11.77
C GLN A 18 -20.92 5.16 11.85
N GLU A 19 -20.49 6.40 12.07
CA GLU A 19 -19.09 6.74 12.34
C GLU A 19 -18.54 5.96 13.55
N GLU A 20 -19.24 5.98 14.68
CA GLU A 20 -18.78 5.29 15.89
C GLU A 20 -18.72 3.77 15.70
N VAL A 21 -19.68 3.19 14.97
CA VAL A 21 -19.66 1.76 14.63
C VAL A 21 -18.49 1.45 13.69
N ALA A 22 -18.26 2.25 12.65
CA ALA A 22 -17.13 2.07 11.73
C ALA A 22 -15.79 2.12 12.49
N ARG A 23 -15.62 3.10 13.37
CA ARG A 23 -14.42 3.27 14.22
C ARG A 23 -14.19 2.09 15.16
N ILE A 24 -15.25 1.55 15.76
CA ILE A 24 -15.15 0.35 16.60
C ILE A 24 -14.74 -0.86 15.77
N LEU A 25 -15.33 -1.04 14.58
CA LEU A 25 -14.99 -2.14 13.68
C LEU A 25 -13.55 -2.04 13.17
N GLU A 26 -13.07 -0.85 12.84
CA GLU A 26 -11.67 -0.61 12.49
C GLU A 26 -10.73 -1.00 13.61
N ARG A 27 -10.99 -0.56 14.85
CA ARG A 27 -10.15 -0.92 16.00
C ARG A 27 -10.14 -2.43 16.27
N LEU A 28 -11.30 -3.09 16.14
CA LEU A 28 -11.40 -4.55 16.29
C LEU A 28 -10.73 -5.29 15.13
N ALA A 29 -10.68 -4.68 13.94
CA ALA A 29 -9.92 -5.20 12.83
C ALA A 29 -8.43 -5.06 13.12
N ASP A 30 -7.94 -3.92 13.60
CA ASP A 30 -6.51 -3.70 13.90
C ASP A 30 -5.94 -4.63 14.99
N GLU A 31 -6.73 -4.98 16.01
CA GLU A 31 -6.28 -5.88 17.09
C GLU A 31 -5.79 -7.25 16.59
N GLU A 32 -4.61 -7.70 17.04
CA GLU A 32 -4.00 -9.02 16.72
C GLU A 32 -4.76 -10.23 17.32
N GLY A 33 -5.98 -10.04 17.84
CA GLY A 33 -6.85 -11.11 18.28
C GLY A 33 -7.60 -11.76 17.11
N GLY A 34 -8.12 -12.98 17.30
CA GLY A 34 -8.96 -13.67 16.30
C GLY A 34 -10.26 -12.97 15.89
N TYR A 35 -10.40 -11.66 16.16
CA TYR A 35 -11.46 -10.78 15.70
C TYR A 35 -11.40 -10.53 14.19
N LYS A 36 -10.22 -10.41 13.55
CA LYS A 36 -10.08 -10.27 12.08
C LYS A 36 -10.82 -11.37 11.32
N ALA A 37 -10.69 -12.62 11.75
CA ALA A 37 -11.39 -13.77 11.16
C ALA A 37 -12.91 -13.69 11.40
N LYS A 38 -13.33 -13.43 12.64
CA LYS A 38 -14.76 -13.30 12.99
C LYS A 38 -15.46 -12.16 12.25
N LEU A 39 -14.77 -11.04 12.04
CA LEU A 39 -15.30 -9.90 11.31
C LEU A 39 -15.47 -10.25 9.83
N GLY A 40 -14.46 -10.89 9.21
CA GLY A 40 -14.50 -11.34 7.81
C GLY A 40 -15.60 -12.37 7.53
N GLU A 41 -15.92 -13.23 8.50
CA GLU A 41 -17.00 -14.22 8.41
C GLU A 41 -18.39 -13.68 8.78
N SER A 42 -18.46 -12.44 9.29
CA SER A 42 -19.71 -11.82 9.73
C SER A 42 -20.30 -10.88 8.68
N SER A 43 -21.49 -10.36 8.97
CA SER A 43 -22.12 -9.29 8.18
C SER A 43 -21.41 -7.92 8.28
N ALA A 44 -20.24 -7.85 8.91
CA ALA A 44 -19.46 -6.61 9.03
C ALA A 44 -18.92 -6.15 7.67
N VAL A 45 -18.44 -7.05 6.80
CA VAL A 45 -17.87 -6.66 5.51
C VAL A 45 -18.90 -5.94 4.61
N PRO A 46 -20.11 -6.48 4.37
CA PRO A 46 -21.13 -5.75 3.61
C PRO A 46 -21.48 -4.39 4.21
N LEU A 47 -21.58 -4.28 5.54
CA LEU A 47 -21.85 -3.00 6.20
C LEU A 47 -20.73 -1.98 6.00
N LEU A 48 -19.47 -2.42 6.13
CA LEU A 48 -18.31 -1.55 5.90
C LEU A 48 -18.30 -1.04 4.45
N VAL A 49 -18.67 -1.89 3.49
CA VAL A 49 -18.82 -1.49 2.08
C VAL A 49 -19.96 -0.48 1.89
N GLU A 50 -21.08 -0.62 2.60
CA GLU A 50 -22.15 0.40 2.61
C GLU A 50 -21.65 1.74 3.19
N PHE A 51 -20.84 1.70 4.25
CA PHE A 51 -20.29 2.88 4.92
C PHE A 51 -19.28 3.66 4.09
N LEU A 52 -18.64 3.05 3.08
CA LEU A 52 -17.81 3.79 2.11
C LEU A 52 -18.60 4.87 1.36
N SER A 53 -19.93 4.75 1.28
CA SER A 53 -20.79 5.74 0.63
C SER A 53 -21.35 6.80 1.57
N VAL A 54 -21.04 6.74 2.87
CA VAL A 54 -21.48 7.72 3.87
C VAL A 54 -20.48 8.88 3.92
N ASP A 55 -20.98 10.11 3.75
CA ASP A 55 -20.14 11.30 3.81
C ASP A 55 -19.57 11.54 5.21
N GLY A 56 -18.38 12.16 5.25
CA GLY A 56 -17.69 12.51 6.48
C GLY A 56 -16.75 11.40 6.99
N PRO A 57 -16.41 11.38 8.29
CA PRO A 57 -15.37 10.50 8.83
C PRO A 57 -15.71 8.99 8.78
N CYS A 58 -16.98 8.64 8.56
CA CYS A 58 -17.43 7.25 8.51
C CYS A 58 -16.74 6.45 7.40
N CYS A 59 -16.60 7.01 6.19
CA CYS A 59 -15.98 6.32 5.07
C CYS A 59 -14.47 6.07 5.30
N ALA A 60 -13.79 6.98 6.02
CA ALA A 60 -12.37 6.80 6.38
C ALA A 60 -12.18 5.59 7.30
N HIS A 61 -12.97 5.51 8.38
CA HIS A 61 -12.96 4.36 9.29
C HIS A 61 -13.37 3.06 8.60
N ALA A 62 -14.34 3.12 7.69
CA ALA A 62 -14.76 1.96 6.92
C ALA A 62 -13.65 1.45 5.98
N ALA A 63 -12.98 2.34 5.25
CA ALA A 63 -11.85 1.99 4.41
C ALA A 63 -10.67 1.44 5.23
N GLY A 64 -10.36 2.05 6.38
CA GLY A 64 -9.33 1.56 7.30
C GLY A 64 -9.62 0.16 7.83
N ALA A 65 -10.87 -0.10 8.26
CA ALA A 65 -11.28 -1.43 8.70
C ALA A 65 -11.14 -2.48 7.58
N LEU A 66 -11.51 -2.15 6.34
CA LEU A 66 -11.35 -3.05 5.19
C LEU A 66 -9.86 -3.31 4.89
N ALA A 67 -9.00 -2.30 5.00
CA ALA A 67 -7.56 -2.46 4.86
C ALA A 67 -6.99 -3.44 5.89
N GLU A 68 -7.39 -3.32 7.15
CA GLU A 68 -6.95 -4.19 8.24
C GLU A 68 -7.41 -5.65 8.06
N LEU A 69 -8.66 -5.83 7.63
CA LEU A 69 -9.20 -7.16 7.34
C LEU A 69 -8.49 -7.82 6.15
N ALA A 70 -8.04 -7.05 5.16
CA ALA A 70 -7.37 -7.55 3.96
C ALA A 70 -5.88 -7.87 4.16
N MET A 71 -5.18 -7.19 5.08
CA MET A 71 -3.71 -7.20 5.18
C MET A 71 -3.09 -8.61 5.22
N HIS A 72 -3.68 -9.54 5.99
CA HIS A 72 -3.12 -10.88 6.23
C HIS A 72 -4.08 -12.05 5.97
N SER A 73 -5.22 -11.82 5.31
CA SER A 73 -6.20 -12.88 5.05
C SER A 73 -6.61 -12.91 3.58
N PRO A 74 -6.10 -13.86 2.77
CA PRO A 74 -6.53 -14.05 1.39
C PRO A 74 -8.04 -14.31 1.27
N VAL A 75 -8.62 -15.00 2.26
CA VAL A 75 -10.07 -15.24 2.34
C VAL A 75 -10.80 -13.91 2.47
N ASN A 76 -10.39 -13.04 3.39
CA ASN A 76 -11.01 -11.73 3.56
C ASN A 76 -10.84 -10.87 2.30
N ARG A 77 -9.68 -10.91 1.63
CA ARG A 77 -9.48 -10.17 0.37
C ARG A 77 -10.51 -10.55 -0.69
N SER A 78 -10.81 -11.84 -0.81
CA SER A 78 -11.84 -12.33 -1.73
C SER A 78 -13.25 -11.93 -1.29
N THR A 79 -13.57 -12.09 0.00
CA THR A 79 -14.88 -11.69 0.56
C THR A 79 -15.15 -10.19 0.38
N ILE A 80 -14.17 -9.34 0.66
CA ILE A 80 -14.27 -7.88 0.52
C ILE A 80 -14.45 -7.48 -0.94
N ALA A 81 -13.69 -8.07 -1.86
CA ALA A 81 -13.84 -7.81 -3.29
C ALA A 81 -15.22 -8.24 -3.80
N THR A 82 -15.68 -9.44 -3.43
CA THR A 82 -17.01 -9.98 -3.80
C THR A 82 -18.14 -9.12 -3.23
N ALA A 83 -17.94 -8.51 -2.07
CA ALA A 83 -18.90 -7.57 -1.49
C ALA A 83 -19.01 -6.24 -2.25
N GLY A 84 -18.19 -6.00 -3.28
CA GLY A 84 -18.24 -4.77 -4.09
C GLY A 84 -17.42 -3.61 -3.52
N ALA A 85 -16.42 -3.89 -2.68
CA ALA A 85 -15.59 -2.84 -2.08
C ALA A 85 -14.74 -2.07 -3.09
N ILE A 86 -14.14 -2.76 -4.07
CA ILE A 86 -13.19 -2.18 -5.04
C ILE A 86 -13.75 -0.94 -5.76
N PRO A 87 -14.91 -0.99 -6.45
CA PRO A 87 -15.44 0.20 -7.11
C PRO A 87 -15.74 1.33 -6.14
N LYS A 88 -16.23 1.05 -4.92
CA LYS A 88 -16.50 2.08 -3.91
C LYS A 88 -15.24 2.74 -3.34
N LEU A 89 -14.16 1.97 -3.18
CA LEU A 89 -12.86 2.50 -2.77
C LEU A 89 -12.29 3.41 -3.87
N LEU A 90 -12.45 3.04 -5.15
CA LEU A 90 -12.06 3.89 -6.28
C LEU A 90 -12.95 5.15 -6.37
N GLU A 91 -14.25 5.06 -6.11
CA GLU A 91 -15.13 6.23 -6.01
C GLU A 91 -14.67 7.22 -4.93
N LEU A 92 -14.18 6.74 -3.78
CA LEU A 92 -13.62 7.63 -2.74
C LEU A 92 -12.41 8.41 -3.27
N LEU A 93 -11.52 7.75 -4.02
CA LEU A 93 -10.39 8.41 -4.67
C LEU A 93 -10.80 9.41 -5.76
N GLN A 94 -11.95 9.21 -6.41
CA GLN A 94 -12.46 10.15 -7.42
C GLN A 94 -13.02 11.44 -6.80
N ARG A 95 -13.62 11.36 -5.61
CA ARG A 95 -14.26 12.49 -4.90
C ARG A 95 -13.26 13.51 -4.33
N ALA A 96 -11.98 13.18 -4.32
CA ALA A 96 -10.95 14.02 -3.74
C ALA A 96 -10.76 15.30 -4.57
N ASP A 97 -11.17 16.44 -4.00
CA ASP A 97 -10.90 17.78 -4.56
C ASP A 97 -9.54 18.34 -4.08
N MET A 98 -8.91 17.67 -3.12
CA MET A 98 -7.66 18.08 -2.49
C MET A 98 -6.62 16.95 -2.59
N PRO A 99 -5.31 17.29 -2.58
CA PRO A 99 -4.25 16.30 -2.45
C PRO A 99 -4.49 15.31 -1.32
N MET A 100 -4.24 14.03 -1.60
CA MET A 100 -4.30 12.98 -0.59
C MET A 100 -3.31 13.30 0.55
N MET A 101 -3.79 13.16 1.79
CA MET A 101 -2.96 13.32 2.99
C MET A 101 -3.08 12.08 3.90
N PRO A 102 -2.10 11.82 4.78
CA PRO A 102 -2.22 10.77 5.79
C PRO A 102 -3.49 10.93 6.65
N GLY A 103 -4.17 9.83 6.94
CA GLY A 103 -5.39 9.81 7.75
C GLY A 103 -6.68 10.24 7.03
N THR A 104 -6.62 10.54 5.73
CA THR A 104 -7.79 10.84 4.91
C THR A 104 -8.50 9.56 4.43
N PRO A 105 -9.79 9.63 4.03
CA PRO A 105 -10.50 8.52 3.39
C PRO A 105 -9.76 7.96 2.16
N GLU A 106 -9.12 8.84 1.39
CA GLU A 106 -8.35 8.51 0.19
C GLU A 106 -7.13 7.66 0.54
N ALA A 107 -6.35 8.06 1.55
CA ALA A 107 -5.19 7.30 2.00
C ALA A 107 -5.63 5.92 2.54
N ALA A 108 -6.73 5.86 3.29
CA ALA A 108 -7.29 4.59 3.74
C ALA A 108 -7.78 3.72 2.57
N ALA A 109 -8.34 4.32 1.52
CA ALA A 109 -8.79 3.61 0.32
C ALA A 109 -7.62 3.05 -0.49
N VAL A 110 -6.54 3.80 -0.70
CA VAL A 110 -5.31 3.31 -1.35
C VAL A 110 -4.73 2.13 -0.57
N ARG A 111 -4.62 2.25 0.76
CA ARG A 111 -4.13 1.15 1.61
C ARG A 111 -5.01 -0.10 1.52
N ALA A 112 -6.33 0.07 1.51
CA ALA A 112 -7.27 -1.04 1.33
C ALA A 112 -7.07 -1.72 -0.04
N LEU A 113 -6.98 -0.96 -1.13
CA LEU A 113 -6.74 -1.48 -2.47
C LEU A 113 -5.39 -2.21 -2.57
N LEU A 114 -4.32 -1.67 -1.98
CA LEU A 114 -3.01 -2.32 -1.89
C LEU A 114 -3.09 -3.67 -1.18
N HIS A 115 -3.80 -3.73 -0.06
CA HIS A 115 -3.97 -4.99 0.67
C HIS A 115 -4.83 -5.99 -0.10
N LEU A 116 -5.85 -5.51 -0.83
CA LEU A 116 -6.70 -6.34 -1.68
C LEU A 116 -5.98 -6.89 -2.92
N SER A 117 -5.04 -6.15 -3.50
CA SER A 117 -4.29 -6.54 -4.71
C SER A 117 -3.22 -7.60 -4.42
N ARG A 118 -2.65 -7.61 -3.21
CA ARG A 118 -1.59 -8.55 -2.82
C ARG A 118 -2.00 -10.00 -3.11
N ASN A 119 -1.20 -10.71 -3.89
CA ASN A 119 -1.36 -12.13 -4.23
C ASN A 119 -2.77 -12.52 -4.71
N SER A 120 -3.51 -11.61 -5.36
CA SER A 120 -4.86 -11.88 -5.87
C SER A 120 -5.01 -11.36 -7.30
N ALA A 121 -4.79 -12.23 -8.29
CA ALA A 121 -4.93 -11.89 -9.71
C ALA A 121 -6.33 -11.34 -10.04
N GLN A 122 -7.38 -11.93 -9.48
CA GLN A 122 -8.76 -11.47 -9.67
C GLN A 122 -8.98 -10.06 -9.15
N ASN A 123 -8.47 -9.73 -7.95
CA ASN A 123 -8.64 -8.40 -7.39
C ASN A 123 -7.83 -7.37 -8.17
N LYS A 124 -6.60 -7.72 -8.61
CA LYS A 124 -5.80 -6.86 -9.48
C LYS A 124 -6.55 -6.52 -10.77
N ALA A 125 -7.07 -7.53 -11.46
CA ALA A 125 -7.89 -7.34 -12.65
C ALA A 125 -9.11 -6.45 -12.37
N SER A 126 -9.82 -6.69 -11.25
CA SER A 126 -10.99 -5.89 -10.89
C SER A 126 -10.67 -4.42 -10.61
N ILE A 127 -9.47 -4.12 -10.08
CA ILE A 127 -9.01 -2.73 -9.88
C ILE A 127 -8.72 -2.07 -11.23
N VAL A 128 -8.06 -2.79 -12.14
CA VAL A 128 -7.71 -2.29 -13.47
C VAL A 128 -8.94 -2.08 -14.34
N GLU A 129 -9.87 -3.04 -14.37
CA GLU A 129 -11.14 -2.98 -15.11
C GLU A 129 -12.05 -1.83 -14.63
N ALA A 130 -11.89 -1.38 -13.39
CA ALA A 130 -12.61 -0.25 -12.82
C ALA A 130 -11.87 1.09 -12.99
N ASP A 131 -11.00 1.21 -13.99
CA ASP A 131 -10.19 2.39 -14.30
C ASP A 131 -9.30 2.87 -13.13
N GLY A 132 -8.81 1.92 -12.32
CA GLY A 132 -7.98 2.23 -11.15
C GLY A 132 -6.62 2.83 -11.51
N ILE A 133 -5.98 2.37 -12.60
CA ILE A 133 -4.62 2.82 -12.97
C ILE A 133 -4.57 4.33 -13.26
N PRO A 134 -5.39 4.89 -14.19
CA PRO A 134 -5.37 6.34 -14.45
C PRO A 134 -5.64 7.17 -13.20
N LEU A 135 -6.55 6.69 -12.33
CA LEU A 135 -6.88 7.38 -11.09
C LEU A 135 -5.72 7.41 -10.08
N LEU A 136 -5.00 6.30 -9.95
CA LEU A 136 -3.83 6.19 -9.09
C LEU A 136 -2.68 7.07 -9.59
N VAL A 137 -2.45 7.11 -10.91
CA VAL A 137 -1.44 7.99 -11.52
C VAL A 137 -1.76 9.47 -11.25
N ARG A 138 -3.02 9.87 -11.38
CA ARG A 138 -3.47 11.24 -11.03
C ARG A 138 -3.20 11.57 -9.55
N HIS A 139 -3.40 10.63 -8.64
CA HIS A 139 -3.08 10.83 -7.22
C HIS A 139 -1.58 10.94 -6.96
N LEU A 140 -0.76 10.24 -7.75
CA LEU A 140 0.69 10.36 -7.68
C LEU A 140 1.17 11.76 -8.12
N GLU A 141 0.54 12.37 -9.13
CA GLU A 141 0.82 13.75 -9.58
C GLU A 141 0.49 14.80 -8.52
N GLN A 142 -0.60 14.59 -7.79
CA GLN A 142 -1.14 15.57 -6.85
C GLN A 142 -0.65 15.37 -5.42
N GLY A 143 -0.10 14.19 -5.12
CA GLY A 143 0.23 13.73 -3.77
C GLY A 143 1.52 14.28 -3.18
N THR A 144 1.79 13.88 -1.94
CA THR A 144 3.05 14.14 -1.22
C THR A 144 3.97 12.92 -1.30
N PRO A 145 5.27 13.02 -0.98
CA PRO A 145 6.17 11.87 -0.95
C PRO A 145 5.66 10.71 -0.07
N GLU A 146 5.05 11.01 1.08
CA GLU A 146 4.54 10.02 2.02
C GLU A 146 3.33 9.26 1.45
N THR A 147 2.44 9.97 0.76
CA THR A 147 1.22 9.41 0.19
C THR A 147 1.47 8.75 -1.17
N GLY A 148 2.44 9.27 -1.93
CA GLY A 148 2.91 8.69 -3.18
C GLY A 148 3.54 7.31 -3.00
N PHE A 149 4.20 7.04 -1.86
CA PHE A 149 4.77 5.72 -1.59
C PHE A 149 3.72 4.60 -1.61
N GLU A 150 2.60 4.77 -0.92
CA GLU A 150 1.52 3.76 -0.90
C GLU A 150 0.90 3.56 -2.31
N VAL A 151 0.79 4.64 -3.09
CA VAL A 151 0.29 4.58 -4.49
C VAL A 151 1.26 3.80 -5.38
N VAL A 152 2.57 4.07 -5.27
CA VAL A 152 3.61 3.36 -6.02
C VAL A 152 3.65 1.88 -5.63
N GLU A 153 3.54 1.55 -4.34
CA GLU A 153 3.44 0.16 -3.89
C GLU A 153 2.20 -0.54 -4.48
N LEU A 154 1.06 0.14 -4.56
CA LEU A 154 -0.15 -0.40 -5.17
C LEU A 154 0.05 -0.63 -6.68
N LEU A 155 0.58 0.35 -7.41
CA LEU A 155 0.88 0.19 -8.85
C LEU A 155 1.86 -0.97 -9.08
N GLY A 156 2.93 -1.08 -8.28
CA GLY A 156 3.86 -2.21 -8.34
C GLY A 156 3.19 -3.55 -8.01
N SER A 157 2.25 -3.56 -7.05
CA SER A 157 1.44 -4.75 -6.76
C SER A 157 0.57 -5.16 -7.95
N LEU A 158 -0.05 -4.20 -8.64
CA LEU A 158 -0.87 -4.46 -9.83
C LEU A 158 -0.03 -5.04 -10.99
N ALA A 159 1.17 -4.50 -11.22
CA ALA A 159 2.10 -4.97 -12.26
C ALA A 159 2.71 -6.35 -11.96
N SER A 160 2.88 -6.70 -10.68
CA SER A 160 3.56 -7.93 -10.28
C SER A 160 2.88 -9.19 -10.87
N ASN A 161 3.59 -9.89 -11.76
CA ASN A 161 3.12 -11.06 -12.53
C ASN A 161 1.98 -10.77 -13.53
N HIS A 162 1.83 -9.51 -13.99
CA HIS A 162 0.81 -9.06 -14.93
C HIS A 162 1.40 -8.06 -15.94
N PRO A 163 2.07 -8.52 -17.01
CA PRO A 163 2.67 -7.64 -18.01
C PRO A 163 1.67 -6.70 -18.70
N GLU A 164 0.40 -7.12 -18.84
CA GLU A 164 -0.68 -6.31 -19.38
C GLU A 164 -1.02 -5.09 -18.48
N HIS A 165 -0.90 -5.26 -17.16
CA HIS A 165 -1.06 -4.14 -16.22
C HIS A 165 0.16 -3.23 -16.25
N GLU A 166 1.37 -3.80 -16.37
CA GLU A 166 2.61 -3.03 -16.49
C GLU A 166 2.57 -2.09 -17.69
N GLU A 167 2.16 -2.58 -18.86
CA GLU A 167 2.01 -1.76 -20.07
C GLU A 167 0.99 -0.62 -19.84
N SER A 168 -0.16 -0.94 -19.23
CA SER A 168 -1.20 0.04 -18.91
C SER A 168 -0.71 1.13 -17.94
N ILE A 169 0.11 0.76 -16.94
CA ILE A 169 0.71 1.69 -15.98
C ILE A 169 1.72 2.59 -16.68
N VAL A 170 2.60 2.03 -17.52
CA VAL A 170 3.58 2.81 -18.29
C VAL A 170 2.86 3.81 -19.21
N GLN A 171 1.84 3.35 -19.94
CA GLN A 171 1.03 4.22 -20.79
C GLN A 171 0.40 5.37 -19.98
N ALA A 172 -0.21 5.07 -18.83
CA ALA A 172 -0.82 6.09 -17.97
C ALA A 172 0.22 7.09 -17.42
N LEU A 173 1.40 6.64 -17.00
CA LEU A 173 2.49 7.50 -16.53
C LEU A 173 3.05 8.38 -17.66
N THR A 174 3.23 7.85 -18.87
CA THR A 174 3.73 8.63 -20.01
C THR A 174 2.74 9.68 -20.52
N ALA A 175 1.44 9.45 -20.34
CA ALA A 175 0.38 10.40 -20.68
C ALA A 175 0.18 11.48 -19.60
N SER A 176 0.78 11.28 -18.43
CA SER A 176 0.71 12.11 -17.24
C SER A 176 1.81 13.19 -17.27
N ASP A 177 1.66 14.26 -16.48
CA ASP A 177 2.70 15.28 -16.30
C ASP A 177 3.93 14.72 -15.55
N LEU A 178 3.82 13.54 -14.93
CA LEU A 178 4.95 12.74 -14.46
C LEU A 178 5.81 12.20 -15.61
N GLY A 179 5.26 12.10 -16.82
CA GLY A 179 5.96 11.71 -18.04
C GLY A 179 7.06 12.70 -18.48
N GLY A 180 7.16 13.87 -17.83
CA GLY A 180 8.33 14.74 -17.88
C GLY A 180 9.56 14.18 -17.14
N ILE A 181 9.38 13.13 -16.33
CA ILE A 181 10.46 12.19 -16.05
C ILE A 181 10.56 11.39 -17.35
N GLU A 182 11.39 11.86 -18.28
CA GLU A 182 11.88 10.98 -19.33
C GLU A 182 12.27 9.69 -18.61
N LEU A 183 11.63 8.56 -18.96
CA LEU A 183 12.27 7.25 -18.88
C LEU A 183 13.40 7.26 -19.90
N ASN A 184 14.28 8.25 -19.78
CA ASN A 184 15.65 8.13 -20.10
C ASN A 184 16.01 6.92 -19.27
N THR A 185 16.20 5.79 -19.94
CA THR A 185 17.08 4.75 -19.46
C THR A 185 18.44 5.42 -19.33
N ILE A 186 18.57 6.33 -18.36
CA ILE A 186 19.85 6.78 -17.88
C ILE A 186 20.32 5.49 -17.24
N GLU A 187 21.29 4.86 -17.90
CA GLU A 187 22.24 4.02 -17.21
C GLU A 187 22.86 4.89 -16.11
N GLU A 188 22.13 5.18 -15.03
CA GLU A 188 22.69 5.83 -13.86
C GLU A 188 23.76 4.87 -13.37
N PRO A 189 25.05 5.23 -13.49
CA PRO A 189 26.11 4.29 -13.27
C PRO A 189 26.09 3.91 -11.79
N VAL A 190 25.76 2.64 -11.52
CA VAL A 190 25.94 2.06 -10.19
C VAL A 190 27.42 2.11 -9.88
N THR A 191 27.81 3.03 -8.99
CA THR A 191 29.22 3.26 -8.67
C THR A 191 29.55 2.48 -7.41
N LEU A 192 30.52 1.57 -7.53
CA LEU A 192 31.05 0.81 -6.41
C LEU A 192 32.24 1.57 -5.81
N HIS A 193 32.06 2.08 -4.59
CA HIS A 193 33.14 2.68 -3.81
C HIS A 193 33.80 1.60 -2.97
N ILE A 194 35.10 1.38 -3.18
CA ILE A 194 35.93 0.50 -2.34
C ILE A 194 36.88 1.39 -1.55
N TYR A 195 36.71 1.41 -0.23
CA TYR A 195 37.52 2.24 0.64
C TYR A 195 38.68 1.45 1.24
N ASP A 196 39.85 2.06 1.22
CA ASP A 196 41.00 1.54 1.94
C ASP A 196 40.84 1.81 3.44
N VAL A 197 40.46 0.75 4.17
CA VAL A 197 40.32 0.74 5.62
C VAL A 197 41.58 0.27 6.35
N SER A 198 42.68 0.06 5.64
CA SER A 198 43.96 -0.35 6.23
C SER A 198 44.59 0.74 7.12
N GLY A 199 44.06 1.97 7.13
CA GLY A 199 44.48 3.00 8.08
C GLY A 199 44.15 2.70 9.55
N ASP A 200 43.23 1.76 9.83
CA ASP A 200 42.90 1.32 11.20
C ASP A 200 43.67 0.04 11.56
N ALA A 201 44.53 0.11 12.58
CA ALA A 201 45.32 -1.02 13.06
C ALA A 201 44.46 -2.22 13.50
N ARG A 202 43.21 -1.99 13.92
CA ARG A 202 42.26 -3.06 14.28
C ARG A 202 41.75 -3.79 13.04
N VAL A 203 41.50 -3.07 11.96
CA VAL A 203 41.08 -3.65 10.67
C VAL A 203 42.23 -4.45 10.07
N GLN A 204 43.47 -3.95 10.15
CA GLN A 204 44.65 -4.71 9.75
C GLN A 204 44.78 -6.03 10.52
N LEU A 205 44.64 -5.99 11.86
CA LEU A 205 44.71 -7.19 12.70
C LEU A 205 43.64 -8.22 12.32
N VAL A 206 42.40 -7.77 12.10
CA VAL A 206 41.30 -8.63 11.65
C VAL A 206 41.62 -9.25 10.29
N ASN A 207 42.11 -8.45 9.34
CA ASN A 207 42.46 -8.92 8.01
C ASN A 207 43.60 -9.94 8.03
N ASP A 208 44.62 -9.75 8.87
CA ASP A 208 45.71 -10.73 9.01
C ASP A 208 45.21 -12.08 9.56
N ILE A 209 44.24 -12.07 10.47
CA ILE A 209 43.62 -13.28 11.03
C ILE A 209 42.80 -14.03 9.96
N PHE A 210 42.03 -13.31 9.13
CA PHE A 210 41.10 -13.92 8.16
C PHE A 210 41.69 -14.14 6.76
N ARG A 211 42.87 -13.58 6.46
CA ARG A 211 43.57 -13.77 5.18
C ARG A 211 43.74 -15.25 4.76
N PRO A 212 44.08 -16.21 5.65
CA PRO A 212 44.26 -17.62 5.27
C PRO A 212 42.98 -18.31 4.78
N VAL A 213 41.81 -17.79 5.16
CA VAL A 213 40.50 -18.32 4.75
C VAL A 213 39.86 -17.49 3.62
N GLY A 214 40.61 -16.55 3.03
CA GLY A 214 40.16 -15.74 1.92
C GLY A 214 39.11 -14.68 2.30
N SER A 215 39.12 -14.21 3.56
CA SER A 215 38.17 -13.22 4.07
C SER A 215 38.86 -12.06 4.77
N GLY A 216 38.13 -10.98 5.04
CA GLY A 216 38.60 -9.78 5.72
C GLY A 216 37.51 -8.71 5.81
N ALA A 217 37.75 -7.71 6.64
CA ALA A 217 37.00 -6.47 6.73
C ALA A 217 37.44 -5.49 5.63
N PHE A 218 36.49 -5.09 4.81
CA PHE A 218 36.59 -4.02 3.82
C PHE A 218 35.31 -3.17 3.91
N HIS A 219 35.39 -1.90 3.53
CA HIS A 219 34.22 -1.05 3.41
C HIS A 219 33.91 -0.84 1.94
N ALA A 220 32.71 -1.27 1.54
CA ALA A 220 32.18 -1.06 0.21
C ALA A 220 30.87 -0.27 0.32
N GLY A 221 30.79 0.81 -0.45
CA GLY A 221 29.58 1.59 -0.65
C GLY A 221 29.04 1.39 -2.06
N VAL A 222 27.72 1.33 -2.20
CA VAL A 222 27.05 1.34 -3.50
C VAL A 222 26.35 2.68 -3.64
N GLU A 223 26.75 3.48 -4.63
CA GLU A 223 26.12 4.75 -4.96
C GLU A 223 25.15 4.59 -6.13
N ILE A 224 23.91 5.02 -5.91
CA ILE A 224 22.83 5.08 -6.91
C ILE A 224 22.01 6.34 -6.63
N TYR A 225 21.60 7.07 -7.67
CA TYR A 225 20.83 8.32 -7.55
C TYR A 225 21.52 9.39 -6.67
N GLY A 226 22.85 9.45 -6.71
CA GLY A 226 23.64 10.38 -5.89
C GLY A 226 23.58 10.11 -4.38
N GLN A 227 23.12 8.93 -3.97
CA GLN A 227 23.11 8.48 -2.57
C GLN A 227 23.93 7.20 -2.43
N GLU A 228 24.85 7.22 -1.46
CA GLU A 228 25.70 6.08 -1.14
C GLU A 228 25.12 5.25 0.01
N TRP A 229 25.07 3.94 -0.20
CA TRP A 229 24.60 2.95 0.76
C TRP A 229 25.75 2.03 1.14
N SER A 230 26.09 1.99 2.43
CA SER A 230 27.13 1.09 2.94
C SER A 230 26.55 -0.25 3.40
N PHE A 231 27.17 -1.35 3.00
CA PHE A 231 26.87 -2.68 3.53
C PHE A 231 28.06 -3.17 4.35
N GLY A 232 27.84 -3.42 5.65
CA GLY A 232 28.80 -4.12 6.51
C GLY A 232 28.33 -5.55 6.72
N ALA A 233 29.20 -6.52 6.45
CA ALA A 233 29.01 -7.91 6.87
C ALA A 233 29.52 -8.12 8.30
#